data_AF-A0A414AFC8-F1
#
_entry.id   AF-A0A414AFC8-F1
#
_cell.length_a   1.000
_cell.length_b   1.000
_cell.length_c   1.000
_cell.angle_alpha   90.00
_cell.angle_beta   90.00
_cell.angle_gamma   90.00
#
_symmetry.space_group_name_H-M   'P 1'
#
loop_
_entity.id
_entity.type
_entity.pdbx_description
1 polymer ?
#
loop_
_entity_poly.entity_id
_entity_poly.type
_entity_poly.pdbx_seq_one_letter_code
_entity_poly.pdbx_strand_id
1 'polypeptide(L)'
;MALKTDYKADVFEGNRKYQIIQDGEGKSEILDVTEYSQEGDVFGPKDINATNKAVNALNHVVPVTLQASGWSTAAPYTQTVPIEGLTTEDNPILVKVIADGATPEQVKAYNKAFGMIDDGDTADGQATFKCYNKKPTIDLTVGLKGV
;
A
#
# COMPACT_ATOMS: atom_id res chain seq x y z
N MET A 1 -2.99 -3.58 5.60
CA MET A 1 -3.33 -3.23 7.00
C MET A 1 -4.42 -2.16 6.97
N ALA A 2 -5.59 -2.38 7.58
CA ALA A 2 -6.63 -1.35 7.63
C ALA A 2 -6.27 -0.22 8.61
N LEU A 3 -6.43 1.04 8.18
CA LEU A 3 -6.23 2.20 9.05
C LEU A 3 -7.33 2.24 10.12
N LYS A 4 -6.98 2.65 11.35
CA LYS A 4 -7.97 2.86 12.42
C LYS A 4 -8.94 3.96 12.00
N THR A 5 -10.25 3.70 12.13
CA THR A 5 -11.33 4.63 11.74
C THR A 5 -12.26 4.98 12.89
N ASP A 6 -12.04 4.42 14.08
CA ASP A 6 -12.94 4.49 15.24
C ASP A 6 -12.32 5.27 16.41
N TYR A 7 -11.49 6.28 16.12
CA TYR A 7 -10.93 7.15 17.14
C TYR A 7 -12.03 7.80 17.98
N LYS A 8 -11.89 7.66 19.30
CA LYS A 8 -12.80 8.25 20.28
C LYS A 8 -12.28 9.58 20.78
N ALA A 9 -13.19 10.53 21.00
CA ALA A 9 -12.88 11.77 21.70
C ALA A 9 -12.99 11.58 23.21
N ASP A 10 -12.25 12.40 23.96
CA ASP A 10 -12.51 12.58 25.39
C ASP A 10 -13.93 13.12 25.59
N VAL A 11 -14.64 12.57 26.57
CA VAL A 11 -15.95 13.06 27.01
C VAL A 11 -15.87 13.39 28.49
N PHE A 12 -16.21 14.63 28.82
CA PHE A 12 -16.21 15.17 30.18
C PHE A 12 -17.24 16.31 30.26
N GLU A 13 -17.68 16.63 31.47
CA GLU A 13 -18.63 17.71 31.69
C GLU A 13 -17.91 19.04 31.97
N GLY A 14 -18.37 20.12 31.35
CA GLY A 14 -17.79 21.46 31.55
C GLY A 14 -16.41 21.63 30.92
N ASN A 15 -15.50 22.30 31.63
CA ASN A 15 -14.16 22.61 31.15
C ASN A 15 -13.13 21.61 31.69
N ARG A 16 -12.07 21.36 30.91
CA ARG A 16 -10.89 20.61 31.40
C ARG A 16 -10.31 21.29 32.64
N LYS A 17 -9.86 20.47 33.59
CA LYS A 17 -9.30 20.92 34.87
C LYS A 17 -7.83 20.53 34.93
N TYR A 18 -6.98 21.48 35.28
CA TYR A 18 -5.55 21.28 35.41
C TYR A 18 -5.08 21.64 36.81
N GLN A 19 -4.22 20.81 37.39
CA GLN A 19 -3.49 21.10 38.62
C GLN A 19 -2.06 21.47 38.27
N ILE A 20 -1.58 22.60 38.81
CA ILE A 20 -0.19 23.02 38.67
C ILE A 20 0.54 22.69 39.96
N ILE A 21 1.62 21.90 39.86
CA ILE A 21 2.46 21.49 40.98
C ILE A 21 3.85 22.08 40.76
N GLN A 22 4.39 22.81 41.73
CA GLN A 22 5.74 23.35 41.64
C GLN A 22 6.72 22.46 42.41
N ASP A 23 7.82 22.08 41.79
CA ASP A 23 8.89 21.33 42.44
C ASP A 23 9.78 22.25 43.30
N GLY A 24 10.66 21.64 44.11
CA GLY A 24 11.61 22.37 44.96
C GLY A 24 12.68 23.16 44.18
N GLU A 25 12.78 22.97 42.86
CA GLU A 25 13.68 23.69 41.96
C GLU A 25 12.96 24.84 41.23
N GLY A 26 11.68 25.05 41.52
CA GLY A 26 10.86 26.10 40.94
C GLY A 26 10.25 25.76 39.57
N LYS A 27 10.42 24.55 39.03
CA LYS A 27 9.77 24.09 37.80
C LYS A 27 8.32 23.68 38.10
N SER A 28 7.45 23.78 37.10
CA SER A 28 6.04 23.42 37.24
C SER A 28 5.69 22.20 36.39
N GLU A 29 4.95 21.27 36.99
CA GLU A 29 4.25 20.19 36.31
C GLU A 29 2.77 20.58 36.16
N ILE A 30 2.18 20.29 35.00
CA ILE A 30 0.75 20.49 34.74
C ILE A 30 0.12 19.11 34.62
N LEU A 31 -0.70 18.75 35.60
CA LEU A 31 -1.46 17.51 35.63
C LEU A 31 -2.89 17.76 35.15
N ASP A 32 -3.36 16.99 34.17
CA ASP A 32 -4.79 16.96 33.83
C ASP A 32 -5.53 16.18 34.91
N VAL A 33 -6.46 16.84 35.60
CA VAL A 33 -7.30 16.29 36.69
C VAL A 33 -8.78 16.33 36.30
N THR A 34 -9.06 16.39 35.00
CA THR A 34 -10.42 16.33 34.48
C THR A 34 -11.03 14.95 34.77
N GLU A 35 -12.28 14.92 35.24
CA GLU A 35 -13.04 13.68 35.38
C GLU A 35 -13.69 13.34 34.04
N TYR A 36 -13.17 12.32 33.36
CA TYR A 36 -13.68 11.85 32.08
C TYR A 36 -14.75 10.77 32.27
N SER A 37 -15.87 10.90 31.56
CA SER A 37 -16.82 9.81 31.39
C SER A 37 -16.40 8.86 30.26
N GLN A 38 -15.53 9.33 29.36
CA GLN A 38 -14.81 8.52 28.37
C GLN A 38 -13.45 9.16 28.11
N GLU A 39 -12.38 8.38 28.22
CA GLU A 39 -11.07 8.77 27.68
C GLU A 39 -11.01 8.45 26.19
N GLY A 40 -10.52 9.42 25.41
CA GLY A 40 -10.34 9.34 23.98
C GLY A 40 -9.09 8.54 23.59
N ASP A 41 -9.03 8.20 22.30
CA ASP A 41 -7.82 7.61 21.72
C ASP A 41 -6.77 8.69 21.47
N VAL A 42 -5.52 8.45 21.87
CA VAL A 42 -4.40 9.33 21.51
C VAL A 42 -4.10 9.16 20.03
N PHE A 43 -4.21 10.24 19.26
CA PHE A 43 -3.69 10.32 17.90
C PHE A 43 -2.33 11.00 17.91
N GLY A 44 -1.28 10.32 17.44
CA GLY A 44 0.09 10.81 17.52
C GLY A 44 0.93 10.59 16.26
N PRO A 45 2.25 10.86 16.37
CA PRO A 45 3.19 10.70 15.26
C PRO A 45 3.15 9.30 14.62
N LYS A 46 2.92 8.25 15.41
CA LYS A 46 2.81 6.88 14.91
C LYS A 46 1.63 6.72 13.95
N ASP A 47 0.46 7.24 14.33
CA ASP A 47 -0.78 7.09 13.56
C ASP A 47 -0.75 7.87 12.26
N ILE A 48 -0.23 9.11 12.30
CA ILE A 48 -0.07 9.93 11.10
C ILE A 48 1.02 9.37 10.18
N ASN A 49 2.12 8.83 10.71
CA ASN A 49 3.16 8.21 9.88
C ASN A 49 2.66 6.92 9.22
N ALA A 50 1.85 6.12 9.91
CA ALA A 50 1.20 4.96 9.32
C ALA A 50 0.26 5.36 8.17
N THR A 51 -0.56 6.39 8.38
CA THR A 51 -1.43 6.97 7.34
C THR A 51 -0.62 7.48 6.14
N ASN A 52 0.44 8.26 6.38
CA ASN A 52 1.30 8.78 5.31
C ASN A 52 1.96 7.67 4.50
N LYS A 53 2.42 6.60 5.17
CA LYS A 53 2.99 5.43 4.49
C LYS A 53 1.96 4.78 3.56
N ALA A 54 0.74 4.56 4.05
CA ALA A 54 -0.35 3.99 3.24
C ALA A 54 -0.73 4.91 2.06
N VAL A 55 -0.84 6.22 2.28
CA VAL A 55 -1.15 7.19 1.21
C VAL A 55 -0.07 7.26 0.14
N ASN A 56 1.20 7.24 0.55
CA ASN A 56 2.31 7.24 -0.39
C ASN A 56 2.35 5.97 -1.25
N ALA A 57 2.05 4.80 -0.67
CA ALA A 57 1.93 3.52 -1.37
C ALA A 57 0.84 3.55 -2.46
N LEU A 58 -0.33 4.16 -2.18
CA LEU A 58 -1.44 4.25 -3.15
C LEU A 58 -1.06 4.92 -4.48
N ASN A 59 -0.12 5.86 -4.47
CA ASN A 59 0.32 6.58 -5.67
C ASN A 59 1.63 6.03 -6.26
N HIS A 60 2.32 5.16 -5.54
CA HIS A 60 3.54 4.56 -6.02
C HIS A 60 3.23 3.46 -7.05
N VAL A 61 4.08 3.37 -8.09
CA VAL A 61 4.02 2.33 -9.10
C VAL A 61 5.32 1.54 -9.02
N VAL A 62 5.21 0.26 -8.65
CA VAL A 62 6.34 -0.66 -8.60
C VAL A 62 6.47 -1.33 -9.98
N PRO A 63 7.57 -1.12 -10.72
CA PRO A 63 7.79 -1.80 -11.98
C PRO A 63 8.15 -3.27 -11.75
N VAL A 64 7.53 -4.16 -12.52
CA VAL A 64 7.71 -5.61 -12.46
C VAL A 64 7.98 -6.13 -13.87
N THR A 65 9.06 -6.88 -14.05
CA THR A 65 9.40 -7.50 -15.33
C THR A 65 8.90 -8.95 -15.37
N LEU A 66 7.98 -9.21 -16.29
CA LEU A 66 7.47 -10.53 -16.63
C LEU A 66 8.27 -11.09 -17.80
N GLN A 67 9.19 -12.01 -17.51
CA GLN A 67 9.98 -12.68 -18.53
C GLN A 67 9.14 -13.65 -19.36
N ALA A 68 9.28 -13.62 -20.69
CA ALA A 68 8.57 -14.54 -21.59
C ALA A 68 8.83 -16.02 -21.26
N SER A 69 10.05 -16.33 -20.82
CA SER A 69 10.48 -17.66 -20.40
C SER A 69 9.96 -18.09 -19.02
N GLY A 70 9.45 -17.15 -18.22
CA GLY A 70 9.00 -17.42 -16.85
C GLY A 70 7.56 -17.92 -16.74
N TRP A 71 6.80 -17.91 -17.83
CA TRP A 71 5.44 -18.45 -17.87
C TRP A 71 5.42 -19.97 -17.96
N SER A 72 4.50 -20.60 -17.22
CA SER A 72 4.22 -22.04 -17.31
C SER A 72 3.92 -22.52 -18.74
N THR A 73 3.96 -23.83 -18.98
CA THR A 73 3.89 -24.41 -20.33
C THR A 73 2.48 -24.68 -20.83
N ALA A 74 1.47 -24.66 -19.96
CA ALA A 74 0.07 -24.94 -20.29
C ALA A 74 -0.87 -23.94 -19.63
N ALA A 75 -2.05 -23.73 -20.23
CA ALA A 75 -3.08 -22.86 -19.71
C ALA A 75 -3.80 -23.47 -18.48
N PRO A 76 -4.22 -22.66 -17.48
CA PRO A 76 -3.92 -21.25 -17.33
C PRO A 76 -2.42 -21.02 -17.11
N TYR A 77 -1.84 -20.12 -17.90
CA TYR A 77 -0.43 -19.81 -17.81
C TYR A 77 -0.20 -18.96 -16.58
N THR A 78 0.82 -19.29 -15.80
CA THR A 78 1.15 -18.54 -14.60
C THR A 78 2.61 -18.14 -14.58
N GLN A 79 2.90 -16.98 -13.98
CA GLN A 79 4.24 -16.51 -13.67
C GLN A 79 4.22 -15.83 -12.31
N THR A 80 5.04 -16.32 -11.38
CA THR A 80 5.21 -15.73 -10.06
C THR A 80 6.52 -14.94 -10.02
N VAL A 81 6.47 -13.73 -9.47
CA VAL A 81 7.60 -12.79 -9.40
C VAL A 81 7.69 -12.22 -7.99
N PRO A 82 8.89 -12.14 -7.39
CA PRO A 82 9.08 -11.54 -6.08
C PRO A 82 8.90 -10.03 -6.16
N ILE A 83 8.20 -9.47 -5.17
CA ILE A 83 7.90 -8.04 -5.05
C ILE A 83 8.02 -7.66 -3.58
N GLU A 84 9.05 -6.89 -3.25
CA GLU A 84 9.30 -6.44 -1.89
C GLU A 84 8.15 -5.57 -1.36
N GLY A 85 7.74 -5.82 -0.12
CA GLY A 85 6.70 -5.04 0.56
C GLY A 85 5.27 -5.48 0.27
N LEU A 86 5.04 -6.32 -0.74
CA LEU A 86 3.72 -6.84 -1.07
C LEU A 86 3.21 -7.82 0.01
N THR A 87 1.93 -7.72 0.34
CA THR A 87 1.23 -8.55 1.32
C THR A 87 -0.03 -9.18 0.71
N THR A 88 -0.58 -10.18 1.39
CA THR A 88 -1.87 -10.79 1.01
C THR A 88 -3.07 -9.84 1.06
N GLU A 89 -2.96 -8.70 1.76
CA GLU A 89 -4.02 -7.68 1.82
C GLU A 89 -3.95 -6.67 0.67
N ASP A 90 -2.84 -6.64 -0.08
CA ASP A 90 -2.66 -5.70 -1.18
C ASP A 90 -3.44 -6.17 -2.40
N ASN A 91 -4.16 -5.24 -3.03
CA ASN A 91 -4.90 -5.46 -4.27
C ASN A 91 -4.49 -4.41 -5.32
N PRO A 92 -3.26 -4.54 -5.87
CA PRO A 92 -2.69 -3.51 -6.74
C PRO A 92 -3.40 -3.45 -8.09
N ILE A 93 -3.38 -2.26 -8.69
CA ILE A 93 -3.87 -2.05 -10.04
C ILE A 93 -2.71 -2.28 -11.01
N LEU A 94 -2.91 -3.21 -11.95
CA LEU A 94 -1.98 -3.44 -13.05
C LEU A 94 -2.04 -2.29 -14.05
N VAL A 95 -0.93 -1.58 -14.24
CA VAL A 95 -0.81 -0.46 -15.18
C VAL A 95 0.26 -0.71 -16.23
N LYS A 96 0.14 -0.01 -17.36
CA LYS A 96 1.12 -0.07 -18.44
C LYS A 96 2.35 0.76 -18.09
N VAL A 97 3.52 0.20 -18.33
CA VAL A 97 4.83 0.85 -18.24
C VAL A 97 5.50 0.72 -19.60
N ILE A 98 5.30 1.73 -20.45
CA ILE A 98 5.90 1.80 -21.77
C ILE A 98 7.15 2.68 -21.66
N ALA A 99 8.28 2.21 -22.19
CA ALA A 99 9.53 2.96 -22.17
C ALA A 99 9.40 4.29 -22.92
N ASP A 100 10.05 5.32 -22.40
CA ASP A 100 10.14 6.61 -23.09
C ASP A 100 10.85 6.45 -24.44
N GLY A 101 10.33 7.12 -25.47
CA GLY A 101 10.82 6.98 -26.85
C GLY A 101 10.49 5.65 -27.54
N ALA A 102 9.61 4.80 -26.99
CA ALA A 102 9.18 3.57 -27.67
C ALA A 102 8.55 3.85 -29.04
N THR A 103 8.97 3.07 -30.04
CA THR A 103 8.41 3.13 -31.41
C THR A 103 6.96 2.63 -31.45
N PRO A 104 6.16 3.03 -32.46
CA PRO A 104 4.80 2.51 -32.63
C PRO A 104 4.72 0.97 -32.68
N GLU A 105 5.72 0.33 -33.29
CA GLU A 105 5.82 -1.13 -33.38
C GLU A 105 6.04 -1.76 -31.99
N GLN A 106 6.93 -1.18 -31.18
CA GLN A 106 7.16 -1.61 -29.80
C GLN A 106 5.90 -1.41 -28.94
N VAL A 107 5.21 -0.27 -29.07
CA VAL A 107 3.95 0.01 -28.35
C VAL A 107 2.86 -0.99 -28.74
N LYS A 108 2.77 -1.36 -30.02
CA LYS A 108 1.82 -2.37 -30.50
C LYS A 108 2.13 -3.76 -29.93
N ALA A 109 3.39 -4.17 -29.93
CA ALA A 109 3.82 -5.44 -29.35
C ALA A 109 3.57 -5.48 -27.83
N TYR A 110 3.89 -4.39 -27.14
CA TYR A 110 3.63 -4.19 -25.72
C TYR A 110 2.14 -4.34 -25.40
N ASN A 111 1.27 -3.58 -26.08
CA ASN A 111 -0.18 -3.62 -25.83
C ASN A 111 -0.77 -5.01 -26.08
N LYS A 112 -0.27 -5.72 -27.09
CA LYS A 112 -0.68 -7.11 -27.37
C LYS A 112 -0.26 -8.05 -26.24
N ALA A 113 0.96 -7.93 -25.72
CA ALA A 113 1.45 -8.75 -24.60
C ALA A 113 0.73 -8.40 -23.29
N PHE A 114 0.55 -7.11 -22.98
CA PHE A 114 -0.17 -6.65 -21.81
C PHE A 114 -1.62 -7.17 -21.78
N GLY A 115 -2.31 -7.10 -22.92
CA GLY A 115 -3.69 -7.61 -23.04
C GLY A 115 -3.84 -9.13 -22.98
N MET A 116 -2.75 -9.88 -22.76
CA MET A 116 -2.80 -11.31 -22.47
C MET A 116 -2.89 -11.61 -20.97
N ILE A 117 -2.56 -10.64 -20.10
CA ILE A 117 -2.64 -10.79 -18.66
C ILE A 117 -4.10 -10.58 -18.27
N ASP A 118 -4.72 -11.62 -17.72
CA ASP A 118 -6.15 -11.65 -17.45
C ASP A 118 -6.45 -11.41 -15.96
N ASP A 119 -5.55 -11.85 -15.08
CA ASP A 119 -5.79 -11.91 -13.62
C ASP A 119 -4.46 -12.03 -12.85
N GLY A 120 -4.51 -11.94 -11.52
CA GLY A 120 -3.37 -12.21 -10.65
C GLY A 120 -3.73 -12.28 -9.17
N ASP A 121 -2.85 -12.91 -8.39
CA ASP A 121 -2.97 -13.02 -6.94
C ASP A 121 -1.75 -12.39 -6.26
N THR A 122 -1.95 -11.83 -5.07
CA THR A 122 -0.88 -11.37 -4.19
C THR A 122 -0.64 -12.37 -3.06
N ALA A 123 0.62 -12.50 -2.68
CA ALA A 123 1.06 -13.20 -1.47
C ALA A 123 2.21 -12.42 -0.85
N ASP A 124 2.56 -12.78 0.38
CA ASP A 124 3.66 -12.09 1.09
C ASP A 124 4.95 -12.15 0.26
N GLY A 125 5.41 -10.99 -0.18
CA GLY A 125 6.64 -10.80 -0.95
C GLY A 125 6.57 -11.22 -2.43
N GLN A 126 5.40 -11.56 -3.00
CA GLN A 126 5.30 -12.00 -4.39
C GLN A 126 3.93 -11.81 -5.03
N ALA A 127 3.89 -11.58 -6.35
CA ALA A 127 2.68 -11.58 -7.14
C ALA A 127 2.70 -12.73 -8.15
N THR A 128 1.53 -13.34 -8.38
CA THR A 128 1.33 -14.34 -9.43
C THR A 128 0.42 -13.78 -10.50
N PHE A 129 0.89 -13.74 -11.74
CA PHE A 129 0.15 -13.29 -12.90
C PHE A 129 -0.43 -14.48 -13.65
N LYS A 130 -1.63 -14.31 -14.21
CA LYS A 130 -2.37 -15.37 -14.91
C LYS A 130 -2.77 -14.93 -16.31
N CYS A 131 -2.64 -15.86 -17.25
CA CYS A 131 -3.20 -15.75 -18.60
C CYS A 131 -4.00 -17.02 -18.91
N TYR A 132 -5.30 -16.89 -19.18
CA TYR A 132 -6.18 -18.04 -19.41
C TYR A 132 -6.14 -18.57 -20.85
N ASN A 133 -5.74 -17.74 -21.83
CA ASN A 133 -5.79 -18.11 -23.25
C ASN A 133 -4.40 -18.12 -23.93
N LYS A 134 -3.69 -17.00 -23.90
CA LYS A 134 -2.36 -16.83 -24.49
C LYS A 134 -1.45 -16.16 -23.49
N LYS A 135 -0.16 -16.47 -23.53
CA LYS A 135 0.85 -15.80 -22.69
C LYS A 135 1.75 -14.87 -23.50
N PRO A 136 2.30 -13.82 -22.88
CA PRO A 136 3.35 -13.00 -23.47
C PRO A 136 4.49 -13.84 -24.05
N THR A 137 4.98 -13.44 -25.22
CA THR A 137 6.13 -14.06 -25.91
C THR A 137 7.36 -13.15 -25.97
N ILE A 138 7.24 -11.98 -25.34
CA ILE A 138 8.31 -11.00 -25.14
C ILE A 138 8.39 -10.69 -23.65
N ASP A 139 9.56 -10.24 -23.20
CA ASP A 139 9.68 -9.69 -21.86
C ASP A 139 8.86 -8.42 -21.76
N LEU A 140 8.08 -8.31 -20.68
CA LEU A 140 7.11 -7.25 -20.50
C LEU A 140 7.31 -6.61 -19.13
N THR A 141 7.59 -5.30 -19.10
CA THR A 141 7.55 -4.54 -17.85
C THR A 141 6.15 -3.98 -17.64
N VAL A 142 5.55 -4.29 -16.49
CA VAL A 142 4.26 -3.78 -16.04
C VAL A 142 4.44 -3.00 -14.74
N GLY A 143 3.44 -2.21 -14.35
CA GLY A 143 3.45 -1.50 -13.07
C GLY A 143 2.38 -2.06 -12.15
N LEU A 144 2.70 -2.24 -10.88
CA LEU A 144 1.72 -2.46 -9.83
C LEU A 144 1.54 -1.17 -9.05
N LYS A 145 0.35 -0.57 -9.14
CA LYS A 145 -0.02 0.64 -8.40
C LYS A 145 -0.73 0.27 -7.10
N GLY A 146 -0.29 0.84 -5.98
CA GLY A 146 -0.89 0.58 -4.67
C GLY A 146 -0.24 -0.57 -3.91
N VAL A 147 1.08 -0.74 -4.06
CA VAL A 147 1.94 -1.65 -3.29
C VAL A 147 2.68 -0.85 -2.22
#